data_AF-A0A369Q4F9-F1
#
_entry.id   AF-A0A369Q4F9-F1
#
_cell.length_a   1.000
_cell.length_b   1.000
_cell.length_c   1.000
_cell.angle_alpha   90.00
_cell.angle_beta   90.00
_cell.angle_gamma   90.00
#
_symmetry.space_group_name_H-M   'P 1'
#
loop_
_entity.id
_entity.type
_entity.pdbx_description
1 polymer ?
#
loop_
_entity_poly.entity_id
_entity_poly.type
_entity_poly.pdbx_seq_one_letter_code
_entity_poly.pdbx_strand_id
1 'polypeptide(L)'
;MKLNYIIKQTAGFLSLLLVLSFSACKKENTTKDLDAAPTADQVQFTVTPSPTNANVLTLVNQSPGFKALWDFGNGATGDGNTVTASYPLAGTYTVTLTIATAGGSVSSTKTVVIAATNPAMLTDPAFEILSGGLSNAAGFTWVIDQKSPGHLGVGEIGLMEPNWYQAGPDEKNGNGFYDDEMTFNMNGLKYTYDNKGTTFANAANAPGIGGPAGSDDPTVNYTPPTNLTWLVTENNGVKYITISGGGFISYYLGVSQYQILSLNENEMWLRCLDKANAGNAWYLKLIKKGYVRPVVQKPLQAANLSDDFQATANFTWTAENIDFVNSYDNPAKFPVNTSAKVGYYEKRTGDDGQYGNLNVTLPYRFNLATTNKIRLKVFFPSGNDFTKTAATVSVKLQNSLLGGNAWQTQTEIVKTISVAQYNTWVQLEFDFAGISDQTLYDKIVVQLGGEGHPNPGIFYLDDFEFK
;
A
#
# COMPACT_ATOMS: atom_id res chain seq x y z
N MET A 1 -54.06 6.68 -77.97
CA MET A 1 -55.31 7.45 -78.10
C MET A 1 -55.91 7.59 -76.71
N LYS A 2 -56.09 8.84 -76.28
CA LYS A 2 -56.90 9.40 -75.18
C LYS A 2 -57.40 8.49 -74.01
N LEU A 3 -57.01 8.95 -72.81
CA LEU A 3 -57.88 9.40 -71.70
C LEU A 3 -58.74 8.35 -70.96
N ASN A 4 -58.51 8.20 -69.65
CA ASN A 4 -59.55 8.32 -68.60
C ASN A 4 -58.98 8.16 -67.16
N TYR A 5 -59.19 9.20 -66.36
CA TYR A 5 -59.79 9.28 -65.01
C TYR A 5 -59.55 8.19 -63.91
N ILE A 6 -59.42 8.68 -62.66
CA ILE A 6 -59.71 8.08 -61.32
C ILE A 6 -58.52 7.66 -60.41
N ILE A 7 -58.34 8.48 -59.36
CA ILE A 7 -58.05 8.18 -57.93
C ILE A 7 -56.87 7.25 -57.58
N LYS A 8 -55.88 7.83 -56.88
CA LYS A 8 -55.43 7.48 -55.50
C LYS A 8 -54.23 8.37 -55.14
N GLN A 9 -54.41 9.36 -54.26
CA GLN A 9 -54.00 9.29 -52.86
C GLN A 9 -52.57 8.80 -52.67
N THR A 10 -51.64 9.74 -52.44
CA THR A 10 -50.81 9.87 -51.24
C THR A 10 -49.59 10.74 -51.56
N ALA A 11 -49.13 11.46 -50.54
CA ALA A 11 -47.93 12.26 -50.51
C ALA A 11 -47.98 13.58 -51.28
N GLY A 12 -47.94 14.67 -50.51
CA GLY A 12 -47.36 15.91 -50.98
C GLY A 12 -48.35 17.03 -51.20
N PHE A 13 -49.14 17.39 -50.20
CA PHE A 13 -49.54 18.78 -49.97
C PHE A 13 -49.96 18.94 -48.50
N LEU A 14 -49.09 18.50 -47.58
CA LEU A 14 -49.11 18.87 -46.16
C LEU A 14 -48.37 20.21 -46.01
N SER A 15 -48.83 21.22 -46.73
CA SER A 15 -48.29 22.57 -46.68
C SER A 15 -49.28 23.50 -45.98
N LEU A 16 -49.74 23.12 -44.79
CA LEU A 16 -50.46 24.02 -43.89
C LEU A 16 -50.66 23.41 -42.49
N LEU A 17 -49.60 23.05 -41.76
CA LEU A 17 -49.65 22.89 -40.29
C LEU A 17 -48.24 22.66 -39.71
N LEU A 18 -47.40 23.70 -39.72
CA LEU A 18 -46.19 23.72 -38.89
C LEU A 18 -45.93 25.14 -38.37
N VAL A 19 -46.96 25.71 -37.73
CA VAL A 19 -46.85 26.93 -36.93
C VAL A 19 -47.24 26.57 -35.50
N LEU A 20 -46.37 25.82 -34.84
CA LEU A 20 -46.39 25.61 -33.39
C LEU A 20 -44.96 25.73 -32.87
N SER A 21 -44.65 26.94 -32.41
CA SER A 21 -44.02 27.18 -31.11
C SER A 21 -42.63 26.58 -30.84
N PHE A 22 -41.65 26.88 -31.68
CA PHE A 22 -40.29 27.04 -31.16
C PHE A 22 -40.15 28.42 -30.51
N SER A 23 -40.69 28.58 -29.30
CA SER A 23 -40.06 29.52 -28.35
C SER A 23 -38.76 28.86 -27.91
N ALA A 24 -37.75 28.91 -28.78
CA ALA A 24 -36.38 28.87 -28.32
C ALA A 24 -36.27 29.98 -27.28
N CYS A 25 -35.74 29.66 -26.09
CA CYS A 25 -35.27 30.69 -25.18
C CYS A 25 -34.48 31.68 -26.04
N LYS A 26 -34.97 32.92 -26.17
CA LYS A 26 -34.10 33.99 -26.65
C LYS A 26 -32.91 33.90 -25.71
N LYS A 27 -31.73 33.56 -26.22
CA LYS A 27 -30.50 33.82 -25.51
C LYS A 27 -30.60 35.31 -25.20
N GLU A 28 -30.84 35.66 -23.94
CA GLU A 28 -30.64 37.04 -23.52
C GLU A 28 -29.18 37.29 -23.82
N ASN A 29 -28.92 37.92 -24.97
CA ASN A 29 -27.63 38.49 -25.25
C ASN A 29 -27.51 39.60 -24.22
N THR A 30 -26.93 39.28 -23.07
CA THR A 30 -26.36 40.26 -22.17
C THR A 30 -25.23 40.93 -22.94
N THR A 31 -25.57 41.88 -23.81
CA THR A 31 -24.69 42.93 -24.31
C THR A 31 -24.42 43.94 -23.19
N LYS A 32 -24.27 43.45 -21.96
CA LYS A 32 -23.71 44.23 -20.88
C LYS A 32 -22.23 43.91 -20.98
N ASP A 33 -21.44 44.88 -21.43
CA ASP A 33 -19.99 44.78 -21.31
C ASP A 33 -19.69 44.33 -19.88
N LEU A 34 -18.84 43.31 -19.74
CA LEU A 34 -18.38 42.92 -18.41
C LEU A 34 -17.77 44.17 -17.79
N ASP A 35 -18.16 44.47 -16.55
CA ASP A 35 -17.58 45.59 -15.82
C ASP A 35 -16.04 45.46 -15.86
N ALA A 36 -15.31 46.57 -15.83
CA ALA A 36 -13.85 46.50 -15.86
C ALA A 36 -13.33 45.60 -14.73
N ALA A 37 -12.27 44.83 -15.03
CA ALA A 37 -11.65 43.98 -14.02
C ALA A 37 -11.25 44.85 -12.80
N PRO A 38 -11.58 44.43 -11.58
CA PRO A 38 -11.24 45.15 -10.37
C PRO A 38 -9.71 45.27 -10.23
N THR A 39 -9.23 46.42 -9.73
CA THR A 39 -7.81 46.66 -9.47
C THR A 39 -7.43 46.18 -8.07
N ALA A 40 -6.14 45.89 -7.85
CA ALA A 40 -5.66 45.40 -6.55
C ALA A 40 -5.97 46.39 -5.40
N ASP A 41 -5.93 47.69 -5.67
CA ASP A 41 -6.23 48.74 -4.69
C ASP A 41 -7.71 48.75 -4.24
N GLN A 42 -8.60 48.17 -5.05
CA GLN A 42 -10.02 48.02 -4.71
C GLN A 42 -10.28 46.83 -3.78
N VAL A 43 -9.28 45.94 -3.57
CA VAL A 43 -9.36 44.83 -2.63
C VAL A 43 -8.82 45.25 -1.27
N GLN A 44 -9.74 45.53 -0.35
CA GLN A 44 -9.48 45.99 1.00
C GLN A 44 -10.12 45.01 1.99
N PHE A 45 -9.39 44.73 3.06
CA PHE A 45 -9.89 43.93 4.15
C PHE A 45 -9.26 44.33 5.46
N THR A 46 -9.94 44.08 6.57
CA THR A 46 -9.38 44.24 7.90
C THR A 46 -8.96 42.89 8.46
N VAL A 47 -7.96 42.93 9.36
CA VAL A 47 -7.53 41.80 10.16
C VAL A 47 -7.52 42.29 11.60
N THR A 48 -8.33 41.66 12.45
CA THR A 48 -8.43 42.05 13.86
C THR A 48 -8.27 40.81 14.74
N PRO A 49 -7.34 40.79 15.71
CA PRO A 49 -7.26 39.71 16.68
C PRO A 49 -8.56 39.60 17.49
N SER A 50 -8.97 38.37 17.79
CA SER A 50 -10.10 38.11 18.66
C SER A 50 -9.82 38.64 20.07
N PRO A 51 -10.80 39.27 20.74
CA PRO A 51 -10.64 39.77 22.10
C PRO A 51 -10.26 38.68 23.12
N THR A 52 -10.64 37.43 22.85
CA THR A 52 -10.43 36.29 23.76
C THR A 52 -9.16 35.49 23.44
N ASN A 53 -8.61 35.63 22.23
CA ASN A 53 -7.43 34.89 21.81
C ASN A 53 -6.71 35.64 20.66
N ALA A 54 -5.55 36.23 20.95
CA ALA A 54 -4.77 36.98 19.96
C ALA A 54 -4.28 36.14 18.77
N ASN A 55 -4.25 34.82 18.93
CA ASN A 55 -3.88 33.85 17.89
C ASN A 55 -5.06 33.47 16.99
N VAL A 56 -6.25 34.03 17.22
CA VAL A 56 -7.42 33.87 16.37
C VAL A 56 -7.72 35.23 15.74
N LEU A 57 -7.68 35.32 14.41
CA LEU A 57 -7.90 36.57 13.68
C LEU A 57 -9.25 36.54 12.98
N THR A 58 -10.02 37.62 13.14
CA THR A 58 -11.22 37.88 12.33
C THR A 58 -10.81 38.70 11.12
N LEU A 59 -11.12 38.17 9.93
CA LEU A 59 -10.84 38.82 8.66
C LEU A 59 -12.17 39.23 8.00
N VAL A 60 -12.25 40.50 7.60
CA VAL A 60 -13.48 41.08 7.03
C VAL A 60 -13.17 41.68 5.67
N ASN A 61 -13.82 41.15 4.64
CA ASN A 61 -13.82 41.72 3.30
C ASN A 61 -14.56 43.07 3.32
N GLN A 62 -13.94 44.11 2.77
CA GLN A 62 -14.54 45.45 2.62
C GLN A 62 -14.76 45.81 1.15
N SER A 63 -14.54 44.87 0.24
CA SER A 63 -14.59 45.06 -1.21
C SER A 63 -15.88 44.55 -1.84
N PRO A 64 -16.35 45.23 -2.90
CA PRO A 64 -17.49 44.76 -3.69
C PRO A 64 -17.11 43.54 -4.53
N GLY A 65 -17.97 42.53 -4.55
CA GLY A 65 -17.81 41.32 -5.35
C GLY A 65 -18.87 40.29 -4.99
N PHE A 66 -19.06 39.28 -5.84
CA PHE A 66 -20.04 38.22 -5.56
C PHE A 66 -19.41 37.01 -4.86
N LYS A 67 -18.07 36.93 -4.82
CA LYS A 67 -17.35 35.86 -4.12
C LYS A 67 -16.04 36.37 -3.53
N ALA A 68 -15.80 36.04 -2.26
CA ALA A 68 -14.56 36.31 -1.54
C ALA A 68 -13.92 34.97 -1.15
N LEU A 69 -12.66 34.79 -1.54
CA LEU A 69 -11.85 33.61 -1.28
C LEU A 69 -10.60 34.02 -0.50
N TRP A 70 -10.28 33.27 0.53
CA TRP A 70 -9.17 33.57 1.44
C TRP A 70 -8.13 32.47 1.41
N ASP A 71 -6.87 32.88 1.40
CA ASP A 71 -5.72 32.07 1.81
C ASP A 71 -5.14 32.75 3.06
N PHE A 72 -5.10 32.04 4.17
CA PHE A 72 -4.64 32.61 5.44
C PHE A 72 -3.11 32.62 5.58
N GLY A 73 -2.38 32.04 4.61
CA GLY A 73 -0.92 31.96 4.65
C GLY A 73 -0.38 30.95 5.67
N ASN A 74 -1.26 30.21 6.34
CA ASN A 74 -0.94 29.10 7.23
C ASN A 74 -1.34 27.73 6.65
N GLY A 75 -1.69 27.69 5.35
CA GLY A 75 -2.15 26.51 4.63
C GLY A 75 -3.66 26.26 4.70
N ALA A 76 -4.41 27.00 5.52
CA ALA A 76 -5.86 26.98 5.53
C ALA A 76 -6.45 28.06 4.62
N THR A 77 -7.61 27.76 4.04
CA THR A 77 -8.39 28.68 3.20
C THR A 77 -9.77 28.90 3.79
N GLY A 78 -10.49 29.89 3.28
CA GLY A 78 -11.89 30.14 3.64
C GLY A 78 -12.63 30.91 2.56
N ASP A 79 -13.93 31.05 2.72
CA ASP A 79 -14.78 31.82 1.81
C ASP A 79 -15.83 32.64 2.56
N GLY A 80 -16.29 33.72 1.91
CA GLY A 80 -17.27 34.65 2.47
C GLY A 80 -16.69 35.96 2.97
N ASN A 81 -17.57 36.89 3.34
CA ASN A 81 -17.18 38.26 3.68
C ASN A 81 -16.59 38.39 5.09
N THR A 82 -16.82 37.43 5.97
CA THR A 82 -16.26 37.42 7.32
C THR A 82 -15.85 36.01 7.66
N VAL A 83 -14.56 35.83 7.94
CA VAL A 83 -13.97 34.53 8.25
C VAL A 83 -13.08 34.64 9.48
N THR A 84 -12.88 33.52 10.16
CA THR A 84 -11.98 33.42 11.30
C THR A 84 -10.84 32.48 10.95
N ALA A 85 -9.60 32.91 11.21
CA ALA A 85 -8.40 32.10 11.00
C ALA A 85 -7.62 31.93 12.30
N SER A 86 -7.16 30.70 12.56
CA SER A 86 -6.43 30.34 13.78
C SER A 86 -4.95 30.13 13.47
N TYR A 87 -4.08 30.71 14.29
CA TYR A 87 -2.62 30.66 14.16
C TYR A 87 -1.99 30.22 15.49
N PRO A 88 -1.94 28.92 15.79
CA PRO A 88 -1.42 28.43 17.08
C PRO A 88 0.02 28.84 17.37
N LEU A 89 0.82 29.16 16.35
CA LEU A 89 2.25 29.46 16.48
C LEU A 89 2.57 30.93 16.30
N ALA A 90 3.64 31.37 16.97
CA ALA A 90 4.29 32.63 16.63
C ALA A 90 4.81 32.59 15.18
N GLY A 91 4.70 33.70 14.48
CA GLY A 91 5.19 33.80 13.11
C GLY A 91 4.61 34.98 12.34
N THR A 92 5.12 35.14 11.12
CA THR A 92 4.64 36.13 10.16
C THR A 92 3.94 35.40 9.04
N TYR A 93 2.67 35.73 8.80
CA TYR A 93 1.82 35.08 7.80
C TYR A 93 1.37 36.10 6.76
N THR A 94 1.29 35.68 5.50
CA THR A 94 0.77 36.51 4.41
C THR A 94 -0.65 36.06 4.08
N VAL A 95 -1.63 36.83 4.52
CA VAL A 95 -3.03 36.60 4.19
C VAL A 95 -3.30 37.15 2.80
N THR A 96 -3.94 36.36 1.94
CA THR A 96 -4.40 36.75 0.61
C THR A 96 -5.93 36.72 0.54
N LEU A 97 -6.53 37.82 0.12
CA LEU A 97 -7.95 37.88 -0.26
C LEU A 97 -8.05 37.97 -1.78
N THR A 98 -8.82 37.07 -2.39
CA THR A 98 -9.17 37.08 -3.81
C THR A 98 -10.67 37.39 -3.94
N ILE A 99 -11.00 38.44 -4.68
CA ILE A 99 -12.38 38.83 -4.98
C ILE A 99 -12.68 38.49 -6.43
N ALA A 100 -13.81 37.81 -6.66
CA ALA A 100 -14.37 37.60 -7.99
C ALA A 100 -15.55 38.57 -8.24
N THR A 101 -15.53 39.20 -9.41
CA THR A 101 -16.56 40.11 -9.92
C THR A 101 -16.95 39.68 -11.34
N ALA A 102 -17.96 40.35 -11.92
CA ALA A 102 -18.37 40.08 -13.30
C ALA A 102 -17.21 40.32 -14.30
N GLY A 103 -16.30 41.25 -13.98
CA GLY A 103 -15.16 41.63 -14.82
C GLY A 103 -13.91 40.76 -14.72
N GLY A 104 -13.88 39.82 -13.77
CA GLY A 104 -12.71 38.99 -13.51
C GLY A 104 -12.43 38.81 -12.01
N SER A 105 -11.19 38.46 -11.68
CA SER A 105 -10.76 38.28 -10.29
C SER A 105 -9.45 39.00 -10.01
N VAL A 106 -9.31 39.51 -8.80
CA VAL A 106 -8.11 40.20 -8.35
C VAL A 106 -7.82 39.83 -6.89
N SER A 107 -6.54 39.88 -6.51
CA SER A 107 -6.09 39.53 -5.17
C SER A 107 -5.31 40.67 -4.52
N SER A 108 -5.39 40.74 -3.19
CA SER A 108 -4.59 41.64 -2.36
C SER A 108 -4.10 40.89 -1.13
N THR A 109 -2.97 41.33 -0.57
CA THR A 109 -2.29 40.65 0.54
C THR A 109 -2.05 41.57 1.73
N LYS A 110 -2.05 41.00 2.94
CA LYS A 110 -1.60 41.66 4.17
C LYS A 110 -0.76 40.73 5.00
N THR A 111 0.34 41.26 5.51
CA THR A 111 1.18 40.55 6.48
C THR A 111 0.60 40.69 7.88
N VAL A 112 0.48 39.57 8.58
CA VAL A 112 0.01 39.50 9.98
C VAL A 112 1.12 38.87 10.83
N VAL A 113 1.34 39.41 12.02
CA VAL A 113 2.38 38.93 12.94
C VAL A 113 1.70 38.37 14.19
N ILE A 114 1.93 37.09 14.44
CA ILE A 114 1.52 36.42 15.68
C ILE A 114 2.72 36.45 16.62
N ALA A 115 2.59 37.18 17.72
CA ALA A 115 3.71 37.50 18.60
C ALA A 115 4.22 36.27 19.39
N ALA A 116 3.32 35.36 19.80
CA ALA A 116 3.66 34.22 20.62
C ALA A 116 2.85 32.97 20.21
N THR A 117 3.47 31.80 20.35
CA THR A 117 2.77 30.51 20.25
C THR A 117 1.79 30.39 21.41
N ASN A 118 0.58 29.90 21.12
CA ASN A 118 -0.44 29.58 22.12
C ASN A 118 -0.58 28.05 22.26
N PRO A 119 0.09 27.43 23.25
CA PRO A 119 0.03 25.99 23.48
C PRO A 119 -1.38 25.44 23.72
N ALA A 120 -2.31 26.27 24.21
CA ALA A 120 -3.70 25.85 24.45
C ALA A 120 -4.46 25.54 23.14
N MET A 121 -3.91 25.95 21.99
CA MET A 121 -4.43 25.61 20.66
C MET A 121 -3.78 24.35 20.08
N LEU A 122 -2.86 23.70 20.82
CA LEU A 122 -2.06 22.53 20.41
C LEU A 122 -2.23 21.37 21.40
N THR A 123 -3.45 21.16 21.88
CA THR A 123 -3.76 20.20 22.95
C THR A 123 -4.05 18.78 22.45
N ASP A 124 -4.16 18.57 21.14
CA ASP A 124 -4.36 17.24 20.59
C ASP A 124 -3.13 16.34 20.89
N PRO A 125 -3.32 15.15 21.50
CA PRO A 125 -2.22 14.22 21.76
C PRO A 125 -1.41 13.84 20.52
N ALA A 126 -1.99 13.96 19.32
CA ALA A 126 -1.28 13.74 18.06
C ALA A 126 -0.06 14.65 17.91
N PHE A 127 -0.09 15.89 18.40
CA PHE A 127 1.08 16.77 18.35
C PHE A 127 2.25 16.18 19.15
N GLU A 128 1.98 15.66 20.34
CA GLU A 128 2.98 15.00 21.19
C GLU A 128 3.49 13.70 20.55
N ILE A 129 2.58 12.85 20.06
CA ILE A 129 2.96 11.56 19.46
C ILE A 129 3.81 11.75 18.21
N LEU A 130 3.45 12.69 17.33
CA LEU A 130 4.13 12.92 16.06
C LEU A 130 5.50 13.57 16.23
N SER A 131 5.72 14.37 17.29
CA SER A 131 6.88 15.27 17.38
C SER A 131 7.63 15.29 18.72
N GLY A 132 7.07 14.73 19.79
CA GLY A 132 7.55 14.93 21.17
C GLY A 132 7.18 16.31 21.74
N GLY A 133 6.19 16.95 21.11
CA GLY A 133 5.59 18.20 21.57
C GLY A 133 6.55 19.39 21.58
N LEU A 134 6.12 20.45 22.28
CA LEU A 134 6.88 21.69 22.39
C LEU A 134 8.21 21.50 23.15
N SER A 135 8.36 20.39 23.89
CA SER A 135 9.57 20.07 24.64
C SER A 135 10.68 19.48 23.77
N ASN A 136 10.34 18.84 22.65
CA ASN A 136 11.29 18.24 21.72
C ASN A 136 11.46 19.11 20.47
N ALA A 137 12.37 20.08 20.54
CA ALA A 137 12.64 20.99 19.42
C ALA A 137 13.14 20.28 18.14
N ALA A 138 13.75 19.09 18.26
CA ALA A 138 14.23 18.31 17.12
C ALA A 138 13.10 17.60 16.37
N GLY A 139 11.98 17.30 17.05
CA GLY A 139 10.89 16.51 16.49
C GLY A 139 11.14 15.00 16.56
N PHE A 140 10.20 14.22 16.03
CA PHE A 140 10.43 12.80 15.73
C PHE A 140 10.47 12.58 14.23
N THR A 141 11.35 11.66 13.83
CA THR A 141 11.44 11.17 12.46
C THR A 141 10.64 9.88 12.32
N TRP A 142 9.84 9.81 11.27
CA TRP A 142 9.05 8.66 10.86
C TRP A 142 9.58 8.12 9.54
N VAL A 143 9.54 6.80 9.40
CA VAL A 143 9.95 6.07 8.20
C VAL A 143 8.85 5.11 7.79
N ILE A 144 8.85 4.66 6.54
CA ILE A 144 7.92 3.63 6.09
C ILE A 144 8.11 2.35 6.89
N ASP A 145 7.01 1.71 7.26
CA ASP A 145 6.99 0.45 7.98
C ASP A 145 7.27 -0.74 7.04
N GLN A 146 8.47 -0.75 6.46
CA GLN A 146 8.92 -1.66 5.40
C GLN A 146 8.62 -3.14 5.66
N LYS A 147 8.67 -3.57 6.94
CA LYS A 147 8.48 -4.97 7.33
C LYS A 147 7.03 -5.34 7.59
N SER A 148 6.12 -4.38 7.73
CA SER A 148 4.70 -4.68 7.89
C SER A 148 4.04 -4.95 6.53
N PRO A 149 3.25 -6.02 6.38
CA PRO A 149 2.35 -6.16 5.24
C PRO A 149 1.39 -4.97 5.12
N GLY A 150 1.10 -4.57 3.88
CA GLY A 150 0.20 -3.47 3.54
C GLY A 150 0.71 -2.09 4.01
N HIS A 151 2.03 -1.92 4.14
CA HIS A 151 2.62 -0.61 4.47
C HIS A 151 2.46 0.40 3.34
N LEU A 152 2.31 -0.08 2.11
CA LEU A 152 1.72 0.62 0.98
C LEU A 152 0.55 -0.22 0.49
N GLY A 153 -0.62 0.37 0.32
CA GLY A 153 -1.78 -0.35 -0.20
C GLY A 153 -2.74 0.57 -0.93
N VAL A 154 -3.58 -0.03 -1.78
CA VAL A 154 -4.65 0.66 -2.50
C VAL A 154 -5.94 -0.14 -2.42
N GLY A 155 -7.06 0.58 -2.38
CA GLY A 155 -8.39 0.00 -2.35
C GLY A 155 -9.47 1.00 -2.73
N GLU A 156 -10.70 0.54 -2.58
CA GLU A 156 -11.91 1.34 -2.84
C GLU A 156 -11.97 2.60 -1.98
N ILE A 157 -12.44 3.70 -2.58
CA ILE A 157 -12.61 4.99 -1.90
C ILE A 157 -13.48 4.94 -0.63
N GLY A 158 -14.38 3.96 -0.48
CA GLY A 158 -15.25 3.85 0.70
C GLY A 158 -14.61 3.16 1.89
N LEU A 159 -13.52 2.43 1.69
CA LEU A 159 -12.94 1.57 2.71
C LEU A 159 -11.91 2.30 3.57
N MET A 160 -11.69 1.74 4.75
CA MET A 160 -10.66 2.18 5.71
C MET A 160 -9.46 1.21 5.73
N GLU A 161 -9.40 0.31 4.76
CA GLU A 161 -8.33 -0.66 4.57
C GLU A 161 -8.15 -0.97 3.08
N PRO A 162 -6.94 -1.36 2.64
CA PRO A 162 -6.68 -1.74 1.26
C PRO A 162 -7.27 -3.11 0.93
N ASN A 163 -8.05 -3.21 -0.15
CA ASN A 163 -8.66 -4.46 -0.61
C ASN A 163 -8.22 -4.89 -2.02
N TRP A 164 -7.57 -4.03 -2.80
CA TRP A 164 -7.11 -4.38 -4.16
C TRP A 164 -5.64 -4.80 -4.19
N TYR A 165 -4.79 -4.10 -3.45
CA TYR A 165 -3.37 -4.43 -3.37
C TYR A 165 -2.77 -3.98 -2.04
N GLN A 166 -1.86 -4.80 -1.53
CA GLN A 166 -1.12 -4.58 -0.29
C GLN A 166 0.32 -5.05 -0.50
N ALA A 167 1.27 -4.13 -0.37
CA ALA A 167 2.68 -4.46 -0.50
C ALA A 167 3.10 -5.46 0.60
N GLY A 168 3.73 -6.55 0.19
CA GLY A 168 4.40 -7.48 1.10
C GLY A 168 5.63 -6.85 1.74
N PRO A 169 6.16 -7.44 2.83
CA PRO A 169 7.42 -6.98 3.41
C PRO A 169 8.52 -6.87 2.35
N ASP A 170 9.26 -5.75 2.37
CA ASP A 170 10.38 -5.47 1.46
C ASP A 170 10.04 -5.34 -0.03
N GLU A 171 8.77 -5.36 -0.43
CA GLU A 171 8.38 -5.42 -1.85
C GLU A 171 8.84 -4.20 -2.68
N LYS A 172 8.97 -3.02 -2.07
CA LYS A 172 9.37 -1.77 -2.74
C LYS A 172 10.85 -1.44 -2.58
N ASN A 173 11.67 -2.46 -2.33
CA ASN A 173 13.10 -2.26 -2.11
C ASN A 173 13.78 -1.76 -3.40
N GLY A 174 14.62 -0.73 -3.28
CA GLY A 174 15.30 -0.11 -4.42
C GLY A 174 14.49 0.97 -5.15
N ASN A 175 13.25 1.27 -4.74
CA ASN A 175 12.44 2.32 -5.36
C ASN A 175 12.63 3.73 -4.76
N GLY A 176 13.53 3.91 -3.78
CA GLY A 176 13.67 5.18 -3.06
C GLY A 176 12.45 5.51 -2.20
N PHE A 177 11.83 4.48 -1.60
CA PHE A 177 10.62 4.58 -0.76
C PHE A 177 10.93 4.28 0.71
N TYR A 178 11.85 3.35 0.98
CA TYR A 178 12.16 2.90 2.34
C TYR A 178 13.27 3.73 3.02
N ASP A 179 13.97 4.58 2.28
CA ASP A 179 15.01 5.49 2.77
C ASP A 179 14.49 6.91 3.09
N ASP A 180 13.23 7.17 2.76
CA ASP A 180 12.52 8.41 3.07
C ASP A 180 12.40 8.63 4.58
N GLU A 181 12.71 9.87 5.00
CA GLU A 181 12.60 10.31 6.39
C GLU A 181 11.68 11.52 6.53
N MET A 182 10.63 11.38 7.33
CA MET A 182 9.62 12.42 7.56
C MET A 182 9.70 12.90 8.99
N THR A 183 10.23 14.10 9.20
CA THR A 183 10.42 14.68 10.53
C THR A 183 9.38 15.76 10.82
N PHE A 184 8.62 15.54 11.89
CA PHE A 184 7.62 16.48 12.41
C PHE A 184 8.19 17.14 13.67
N ASN A 185 8.35 18.46 13.66
CA ASN A 185 8.76 19.22 14.85
C ASN A 185 7.78 20.35 15.16
N MET A 186 7.75 20.80 16.41
CA MET A 186 6.86 21.88 16.85
C MET A 186 7.45 23.28 16.66
N ASN A 187 8.69 23.41 16.19
CA ASN A 187 9.31 24.71 15.94
C ASN A 187 8.78 25.29 14.62
N GLY A 188 7.75 26.15 14.74
CA GLY A 188 7.04 26.64 13.56
C GLY A 188 6.21 25.56 12.85
N LEU A 189 5.91 24.45 13.55
CA LEU A 189 5.30 23.24 12.98
C LEU A 189 6.05 22.79 11.74
N LYS A 190 7.39 22.86 11.77
CA LYS A 190 8.19 22.55 10.59
C LYS A 190 8.09 21.06 10.29
N TYR A 191 7.88 20.78 9.01
CA TYR A 191 7.97 19.46 8.43
C TYR A 191 9.23 19.39 7.58
N THR A 192 10.04 18.35 7.78
CA THR A 192 11.22 18.10 6.94
C THR A 192 11.05 16.74 6.28
N TYR A 193 11.09 16.75 4.96
CA TYR A 193 11.06 15.54 4.14
C TYR A 193 12.45 15.35 3.52
N ASP A 194 13.17 14.36 3.99
CA ASP A 194 14.47 13.96 3.44
C ASP A 194 14.28 12.67 2.65
N ASN A 195 14.20 12.83 1.33
CA ASN A 195 13.94 11.77 0.36
C ASN A 195 15.24 11.21 -0.27
N LYS A 196 16.40 11.59 0.27
CA LYS A 196 17.71 11.20 -0.27
C LYS A 196 17.93 11.53 -1.76
N GLY A 197 17.16 12.49 -2.30
CA GLY A 197 17.24 12.97 -3.68
C GLY A 197 16.26 12.31 -4.66
N THR A 198 15.56 11.24 -4.27
CA THR A 198 14.56 10.59 -5.11
C THR A 198 13.26 10.32 -4.37
N THR A 199 12.15 10.16 -5.09
CA THR A 199 10.86 9.86 -4.48
C THR A 199 10.13 8.85 -5.33
N PHE A 200 9.59 7.82 -4.68
CA PHE A 200 8.68 6.90 -5.33
C PHE A 200 7.31 7.56 -5.56
N ALA A 201 6.82 7.51 -6.79
CA ALA A 201 5.62 8.25 -7.18
C ALA A 201 4.60 7.33 -7.84
N ASN A 202 3.32 7.61 -7.63
CA ASN A 202 2.28 6.96 -8.38
C ASN A 202 2.36 7.35 -9.86
N ALA A 203 2.27 6.38 -10.78
CA ALA A 203 2.47 6.57 -12.21
C ALA A 203 1.63 7.70 -12.81
N ALA A 204 0.35 7.77 -12.45
CA ALA A 204 -0.58 8.79 -12.96
C ALA A 204 -0.30 10.17 -12.38
N ASN A 205 0.28 10.23 -11.17
CA ASN A 205 0.57 11.49 -10.48
C ASN A 205 1.99 12.00 -10.75
N ALA A 206 2.95 11.12 -11.07
CA ALA A 206 4.38 11.39 -11.21
C ALA A 206 4.75 12.65 -12.03
N PRO A 207 4.05 13.01 -13.13
CA PRO A 207 4.30 14.26 -13.85
C PRO A 207 4.21 15.52 -12.96
N GLY A 208 3.43 15.47 -11.88
CA GLY A 208 3.29 16.58 -10.92
C GLY A 208 4.56 16.94 -10.15
N ILE A 209 5.57 16.06 -10.12
CA ILE A 209 6.90 16.33 -9.56
C ILE A 209 8.03 16.16 -10.59
N GLY A 210 7.69 16.20 -11.89
CA GLY A 210 8.65 16.05 -12.98
C GLY A 210 9.01 14.61 -13.36
N GLY A 211 8.23 13.64 -12.89
CA GLY A 211 8.36 12.23 -13.29
C GLY A 211 7.76 11.93 -14.67
N PRO A 212 8.06 10.74 -15.24
CA PRO A 212 7.49 10.32 -16.52
C PRO A 212 5.98 10.03 -16.40
N ALA A 213 5.26 10.17 -17.51
CA ALA A 213 3.93 9.57 -17.64
C ALA A 213 4.07 8.08 -18.00
N GLY A 214 3.28 7.21 -17.37
CA GLY A 214 3.36 5.77 -17.61
C GLY A 214 2.31 4.98 -16.83
N SER A 215 2.37 3.66 -16.96
CA SER A 215 1.55 2.71 -16.19
C SER A 215 2.20 2.26 -14.90
N ASP A 216 3.53 2.30 -14.84
CA ASP A 216 4.31 1.80 -13.71
C ASP A 216 4.77 2.96 -12.83
N ASP A 217 4.71 2.77 -11.52
CA ASP A 217 5.11 3.77 -10.53
C ASP A 217 6.63 4.04 -10.64
N PRO A 218 7.08 5.28 -10.97
CA PRO A 218 8.50 5.56 -11.13
C PRO A 218 9.16 6.04 -9.83
N THR A 219 10.48 5.89 -9.77
CA THR A 219 11.35 6.65 -8.86
C THR A 219 11.79 7.94 -9.56
N VAL A 220 11.49 9.08 -8.96
CA VAL A 220 11.66 10.42 -9.56
C VAL A 220 12.71 11.22 -8.80
N ASN A 221 13.65 11.85 -9.50
CA ASN A 221 14.54 12.83 -8.88
C ASN A 221 13.71 14.02 -8.39
N TYR A 222 13.69 14.25 -7.09
CA TYR A 222 12.85 15.28 -6.48
C TYR A 222 13.60 15.95 -5.35
N THR A 223 13.46 17.28 -5.26
CA THR A 223 14.00 18.07 -4.14
C THR A 223 12.83 18.65 -3.37
N PRO A 224 12.54 18.14 -2.15
CA PRO A 224 11.47 18.66 -1.31
C PRO A 224 11.65 20.15 -0.98
N PRO A 225 10.56 20.94 -0.93
CA PRO A 225 10.62 22.32 -0.44
C PRO A 225 11.17 22.39 0.99
N THR A 226 11.88 23.48 1.32
CA THR A 226 12.58 23.63 2.60
C THR A 226 11.75 24.28 3.71
N ASN A 227 10.63 24.89 3.36
CA ASN A 227 9.74 25.66 4.22
C ASN A 227 8.39 24.98 4.45
N LEU A 228 8.36 23.64 4.41
CA LEU A 228 7.16 22.86 4.68
C LEU A 228 6.79 22.94 6.17
N THR A 229 5.49 22.98 6.42
CA THR A 229 4.90 22.88 7.75
C THR A 229 3.87 21.76 7.79
N TRP A 230 3.50 21.31 8.98
CA TRP A 230 2.45 20.32 9.19
C TRP A 230 1.37 20.84 10.14
N LEU A 231 0.17 20.28 10.08
CA LEU A 231 -0.89 20.56 11.03
C LEU A 231 -1.76 19.33 11.22
N VAL A 232 -2.22 19.12 12.47
CA VAL A 232 -3.30 18.18 12.75
C VAL A 232 -4.60 18.96 12.89
N THR A 233 -5.63 18.54 12.17
CA THR A 233 -6.99 19.06 12.28
C THR A 233 -7.97 17.93 12.56
N GLU A 234 -9.10 18.26 13.18
CA GLU A 234 -10.20 17.33 13.40
C GLU A 234 -11.48 17.90 12.80
N ASN A 235 -12.18 17.10 12.00
CA ASN A 235 -13.48 17.44 11.43
C ASN A 235 -14.45 16.27 11.64
N ASN A 236 -15.54 16.51 12.34
CA ASN A 236 -16.56 15.50 12.66
C ASN A 236 -15.98 14.21 13.28
N GLY A 237 -15.00 14.34 14.18
CA GLY A 237 -14.35 13.19 14.82
C GLY A 237 -13.27 12.51 13.97
N VAL A 238 -13.02 12.98 12.75
CA VAL A 238 -11.99 12.44 11.86
C VAL A 238 -10.78 13.36 11.87
N LYS A 239 -9.61 12.80 12.18
CA LYS A 239 -8.35 13.53 12.23
C LYS A 239 -7.60 13.48 10.92
N TYR A 240 -6.94 14.58 10.58
CA TYR A 240 -6.14 14.73 9.38
C TYR A 240 -4.77 15.33 9.71
N ILE A 241 -3.73 14.85 9.02
CA ILE A 241 -2.44 15.53 8.90
C ILE A 241 -2.43 16.25 7.56
N THR A 242 -2.15 17.55 7.56
CA THR A 242 -1.91 18.33 6.35
C THR A 242 -0.48 18.83 6.32
N ILE A 243 0.20 18.67 5.17
CA ILE A 243 1.50 19.25 4.88
C ILE A 243 1.31 20.49 4.00
N SER A 244 1.94 21.61 4.32
CA SER A 244 1.81 22.85 3.54
C SER A 244 2.70 22.85 2.29
N GLY A 245 2.61 23.90 1.46
CA GLY A 245 3.55 24.12 0.35
C GLY A 245 3.56 23.04 -0.73
N GLY A 246 2.49 22.24 -0.85
CA GLY A 246 2.44 21.10 -1.75
C GLY A 246 3.30 19.90 -1.31
N GLY A 247 3.78 19.90 -0.07
CA GLY A 247 4.51 18.76 0.50
C GLY A 247 3.60 17.54 0.69
N PHE A 248 4.23 16.37 0.86
CA PHE A 248 3.56 15.08 0.97
C PHE A 248 4.40 14.14 1.87
N ILE A 249 3.86 12.96 2.15
CA ILE A 249 4.47 11.93 2.98
C ILE A 249 4.92 10.76 2.07
N SER A 250 6.24 10.69 1.82
CA SER A 250 6.91 9.61 1.07
C SER A 250 6.35 9.33 -0.33
N TYR A 251 5.41 8.39 -0.49
CA TYR A 251 4.85 8.03 -1.80
C TYR A 251 4.00 9.15 -2.41
N TYR A 252 4.41 9.64 -3.58
CA TYR A 252 3.77 10.80 -4.20
C TYR A 252 2.44 10.46 -4.90
N LEU A 253 1.36 11.01 -4.35
CA LEU A 253 -0.02 10.84 -4.82
C LEU A 253 -0.67 12.16 -5.27
N GLY A 254 0.11 13.23 -5.36
CA GLY A 254 -0.40 14.55 -5.71
C GLY A 254 -1.23 15.23 -4.61
N VAL A 255 -1.23 14.70 -3.39
CA VAL A 255 -2.00 15.20 -2.25
C VAL A 255 -1.11 15.58 -1.09
N SER A 256 -1.63 16.45 -0.23
CA SER A 256 -0.93 16.94 0.96
C SER A 256 -1.72 16.74 2.25
N GLN A 257 -2.89 16.09 2.19
CA GLN A 257 -3.73 15.82 3.34
C GLN A 257 -4.01 14.32 3.46
N TYR A 258 -3.86 13.82 4.68
CA TYR A 258 -3.96 12.41 5.03
C TYR A 258 -4.89 12.25 6.22
N GLN A 259 -5.91 11.42 6.10
CA GLN A 259 -6.70 10.97 7.23
C GLN A 259 -5.85 10.06 8.12
N ILE A 260 -5.88 10.30 9.43
CA ILE A 260 -5.24 9.44 10.42
C ILE A 260 -6.22 8.30 10.75
N LEU A 261 -5.89 7.07 10.34
CA LEU A 261 -6.67 5.88 10.69
C LEU A 261 -6.29 5.38 12.08
N SER A 262 -4.99 5.36 12.39
CA SER A 262 -4.48 5.10 13.73
C SER A 262 -3.16 5.85 13.97
N LEU A 263 -2.92 6.20 15.23
CA LEU A 263 -1.69 6.86 15.67
C LEU A 263 -1.42 6.46 17.12
N ASN A 264 -0.25 5.90 17.36
CA ASN A 264 0.27 5.60 18.69
C ASN A 264 1.74 6.00 18.78
N GLU A 265 2.37 5.78 19.94
CA GLU A 265 3.75 6.21 20.21
C GLU A 265 4.76 5.81 19.13
N ASN A 266 4.58 4.67 18.47
CA ASN A 266 5.56 4.12 17.53
C ASN A 266 5.01 3.90 16.12
N GLU A 267 3.71 4.02 15.90
CA GLU A 267 3.06 3.64 14.64
C GLU A 267 2.05 4.69 14.18
N MET A 268 2.02 4.91 12.87
CA MET A 268 1.10 5.81 12.21
C MET A 268 0.53 5.13 10.97
N TRP A 269 -0.79 5.08 10.85
CA TRP A 269 -1.49 4.54 9.69
C TRP A 269 -2.35 5.62 9.06
N LEU A 270 -2.03 5.93 7.81
CA LEU A 270 -2.61 7.03 7.07
C LEU A 270 -3.41 6.54 5.88
N ARG A 271 -4.40 7.34 5.50
CA ARG A 271 -5.22 7.17 4.31
C ARG A 271 -5.33 8.48 3.54
N CYS A 272 -5.24 8.43 2.22
CA CYS A 272 -5.52 9.59 1.37
C CYS A 272 -6.19 9.17 0.07
N LEU A 273 -6.84 10.12 -0.60
CA LEU A 273 -7.47 9.90 -1.90
C LEU A 273 -6.48 10.24 -3.01
N ASP A 274 -6.43 9.43 -4.05
CA ASP A 274 -5.57 9.68 -5.21
C ASP A 274 -6.04 10.94 -5.97
N LYS A 275 -5.11 11.84 -6.31
CA LYS A 275 -5.44 13.06 -7.07
C LYS A 275 -5.83 12.76 -8.52
N ALA A 276 -5.15 11.84 -9.18
CA ALA A 276 -5.40 11.49 -10.57
C ALA A 276 -6.59 10.53 -10.72
N ASN A 277 -6.77 9.63 -9.75
CA ASN A 277 -7.77 8.56 -9.80
C ASN A 277 -8.78 8.65 -8.65
N ALA A 278 -9.83 9.46 -8.81
CA ALA A 278 -10.78 9.76 -7.73
C ALA A 278 -11.46 8.53 -7.08
N GLY A 279 -11.46 7.35 -7.71
CA GLY A 279 -12.00 6.11 -7.13
C GLY A 279 -11.07 5.37 -6.15
N ASN A 280 -9.82 5.83 -6.02
CA ASN A 280 -8.78 5.11 -5.28
C ASN A 280 -8.52 5.76 -3.91
N ALA A 281 -8.50 4.94 -2.88
CA ALA A 281 -7.92 5.27 -1.58
C ALA A 281 -6.58 4.56 -1.42
N TRP A 282 -5.56 5.30 -0.99
CA TRP A 282 -4.23 4.80 -0.71
C TRP A 282 -3.94 4.82 0.79
N TYR A 283 -3.10 3.89 1.21
CA TYR A 283 -2.80 3.63 2.62
C TYR A 283 -1.29 3.56 2.84
N LEU A 284 -0.82 4.24 3.88
CA LEU A 284 0.59 4.26 4.27
C LEU A 284 0.74 3.89 5.74
N LYS A 285 1.56 2.88 6.05
CA LYS A 285 1.99 2.57 7.41
C LYS A 285 3.40 3.07 7.63
N LEU A 286 3.58 3.79 8.73
CA LEU A 286 4.85 4.36 9.14
C LEU A 286 5.14 3.95 10.58
N ILE A 287 6.43 3.90 10.90
CA ILE A 287 6.92 3.70 12.25
C ILE A 287 7.92 4.79 12.62
N LYS A 288 8.04 5.07 13.92
CA LYS A 288 9.07 5.98 14.43
C LYS A 288 10.46 5.42 14.09
N LYS A 289 11.35 6.25 13.56
CA LYS A 289 12.71 5.85 13.19
C LYS A 289 13.42 5.25 14.41
N GLY A 290 14.00 4.06 14.23
CA GLY A 290 14.66 3.31 15.30
C GLY A 290 13.73 2.38 16.10
N TYR A 291 12.41 2.45 15.92
CA TYR A 291 11.50 1.45 16.45
C TYR A 291 11.68 0.12 15.71
N VAL A 292 11.85 -0.95 16.49
CA VAL A 292 11.87 -2.32 15.96
C VAL A 292 10.61 -3.01 16.45
N ARG A 293 9.75 -3.42 15.51
CA ARG A 293 8.53 -4.18 15.84
C ARG A 293 8.90 -5.42 16.65
N PRO A 294 8.28 -5.67 17.81
CA PRO A 294 8.44 -6.92 18.53
C PRO A 294 7.96 -8.07 17.63
N VAL A 295 8.88 -8.93 17.22
CA VAL A 295 8.50 -10.17 16.54
C VAL A 295 8.02 -11.13 17.62
N VAL A 296 6.71 -11.35 17.70
CA VAL A 296 6.15 -12.38 18.58
C VAL A 296 6.61 -13.74 18.04
N GLN A 297 7.67 -14.26 18.64
CA GLN A 297 8.22 -15.56 18.28
C GLN A 297 7.23 -16.65 18.69
N LYS A 298 6.99 -17.62 17.80
CA LYS A 298 6.26 -18.83 18.15
C LYS A 298 7.05 -19.60 19.24
N PRO A 299 6.38 -20.33 20.15
CA PRO A 299 7.06 -21.12 21.17
C PRO A 299 8.01 -22.13 20.53
N LEU A 300 9.14 -22.42 21.19
CA LEU A 300 10.08 -23.44 20.72
C LEU A 300 9.64 -24.82 21.24
N GLN A 301 9.53 -25.82 20.37
CA GLN A 301 9.10 -27.18 20.70
C GLN A 301 9.83 -28.21 19.85
N ALA A 302 10.06 -29.41 20.38
CA ALA A 302 10.54 -30.52 19.55
C ALA A 302 9.52 -30.82 18.46
N ALA A 303 9.98 -31.03 17.22
CA ALA A 303 9.07 -31.50 16.19
C ALA A 303 8.64 -32.94 16.52
N ASN A 304 7.37 -33.23 16.27
CA ASN A 304 6.85 -34.59 16.35
C ASN A 304 5.83 -34.75 15.25
N LEU A 305 6.30 -34.73 14.02
CA LEU A 305 5.46 -34.80 12.83
C LEU A 305 5.59 -36.20 12.26
N SER A 306 4.46 -36.82 11.92
CA SER A 306 4.47 -38.07 11.19
C SER A 306 3.25 -38.19 10.28
N ASP A 307 3.46 -38.68 9.08
CA ASP A 307 2.41 -39.02 8.13
C ASP A 307 2.78 -40.32 7.42
N ASP A 308 1.98 -41.36 7.66
CA ASP A 308 2.07 -42.66 6.98
C ASP A 308 1.12 -42.72 5.77
N PHE A 309 0.37 -41.64 5.49
CA PHE A 309 -0.61 -41.51 4.42
C PHE A 309 -1.74 -42.58 4.44
N GLN A 310 -1.84 -43.38 5.51
CA GLN A 310 -2.93 -44.35 5.74
C GLN A 310 -4.04 -43.73 6.58
N ALA A 311 -3.64 -42.90 7.56
CA ALA A 311 -4.52 -42.22 8.49
C ALA A 311 -4.32 -40.70 8.40
N THR A 312 -5.16 -39.96 9.12
CA THR A 312 -5.00 -38.51 9.22
C THR A 312 -3.72 -38.18 10.01
N ALA A 313 -2.80 -37.44 9.38
CA ALA A 313 -1.60 -36.92 10.01
C ALA A 313 -1.93 -35.95 11.16
N ASN A 314 -0.95 -35.71 12.04
CA ASN A 314 -1.07 -34.73 13.11
C ASN A 314 -0.75 -33.28 12.67
N PHE A 315 -0.71 -33.06 11.36
CA PHE A 315 -0.55 -31.76 10.70
C PHE A 315 -1.22 -31.81 9.32
N THR A 316 -1.28 -30.67 8.63
CA THR A 316 -1.88 -30.59 7.29
C THR A 316 -0.84 -30.17 6.28
N TRP A 317 -0.67 -30.95 5.21
CA TRP A 317 0.13 -30.57 4.06
C TRP A 317 -0.53 -29.45 3.26
N THR A 318 0.30 -28.50 2.80
CA THR A 318 -0.06 -27.51 1.80
C THR A 318 0.68 -27.83 0.51
N ALA A 319 -0.06 -28.02 -0.59
CA ALA A 319 0.50 -28.17 -1.92
C ALA A 319 0.62 -26.80 -2.57
N GLU A 320 1.83 -26.40 -2.90
CA GLU A 320 2.13 -25.15 -3.60
C GLU A 320 2.59 -25.49 -5.01
N ASN A 321 1.81 -25.08 -6.02
CA ASN A 321 2.10 -25.29 -7.45
C ASN A 321 2.41 -26.74 -7.88
N ILE A 322 1.80 -27.71 -7.19
CA ILE A 322 1.80 -29.14 -7.53
C ILE A 322 0.39 -29.71 -7.43
N ASP A 323 0.17 -30.87 -8.02
CA ASP A 323 -1.02 -31.67 -7.77
C ASP A 323 -0.67 -32.76 -6.76
N PHE A 324 -1.42 -32.83 -5.66
CA PHE A 324 -1.12 -33.70 -4.54
C PHE A 324 -2.34 -34.47 -4.05
N VAL A 325 -2.16 -35.78 -3.79
CA VAL A 325 -3.19 -36.64 -3.18
C VAL A 325 -2.60 -37.35 -1.97
N ASN A 326 -3.06 -36.99 -0.77
CA ASN A 326 -2.52 -37.47 0.52
C ASN A 326 -2.80 -38.95 0.86
N SER A 327 -3.67 -39.64 0.11
CA SER A 327 -4.04 -41.02 0.41
C SER A 327 -4.32 -41.76 -0.91
N TYR A 328 -3.31 -41.81 -1.76
CA TYR A 328 -3.35 -42.44 -3.07
C TYR A 328 -3.06 -43.94 -2.97
N ASP A 329 -3.69 -44.79 -3.79
CA ASP A 329 -3.38 -46.23 -3.79
C ASP A 329 -1.93 -46.49 -4.18
N ASN A 330 -1.17 -47.16 -3.30
CA ASN A 330 0.24 -47.43 -3.55
C ASN A 330 0.42 -48.27 -4.84
N PRO A 331 1.01 -47.72 -5.91
CA PRO A 331 1.14 -48.41 -7.19
C PRO A 331 2.31 -49.43 -7.19
N ALA A 332 3.16 -49.42 -6.16
CA ALA A 332 4.39 -50.20 -6.12
C ALA A 332 4.61 -50.85 -4.74
N LYS A 333 3.77 -51.83 -4.38
CA LYS A 333 3.83 -52.56 -3.10
C LYS A 333 4.88 -53.68 -3.13
N PHE A 334 6.14 -53.30 -2.94
CA PHE A 334 7.30 -54.20 -2.95
C PHE A 334 8.18 -53.93 -1.71
N PRO A 335 9.23 -54.74 -1.44
CA PRO A 335 10.08 -54.55 -0.25
C PRO A 335 10.55 -53.09 -0.07
N VAL A 336 10.72 -52.66 1.18
CA VAL A 336 10.91 -51.27 1.67
C VAL A 336 9.62 -50.48 1.89
N ASN A 337 8.58 -50.66 1.05
CA ASN A 337 7.28 -50.05 1.30
C ASN A 337 6.11 -50.94 0.84
N THR A 338 5.38 -51.48 1.81
CA THR A 338 4.20 -52.32 1.60
C THR A 338 2.89 -51.62 1.99
N SER A 339 2.91 -50.31 2.25
CA SER A 339 1.75 -49.52 2.64
C SER A 339 0.63 -49.60 1.61
N ALA A 340 -0.63 -49.55 2.08
CA ALA A 340 -1.77 -49.62 1.18
C ALA A 340 -1.94 -48.31 0.39
N LYS A 341 -1.72 -47.18 1.08
CA LYS A 341 -1.76 -45.82 0.56
C LYS A 341 -0.39 -45.15 0.59
N VAL A 342 -0.23 -44.06 -0.15
CA VAL A 342 0.97 -43.20 -0.20
C VAL A 342 0.56 -41.77 -0.57
N GLY A 343 1.45 -40.80 -0.40
CA GLY A 343 1.31 -39.49 -1.02
C GLY A 343 1.63 -39.56 -2.52
N TYR A 344 0.71 -39.12 -3.38
CA TYR A 344 0.95 -38.86 -4.80
C TYR A 344 1.36 -37.41 -5.00
N TYR A 345 2.51 -37.17 -5.61
CA TYR A 345 3.05 -35.86 -5.91
C TYR A 345 3.25 -35.74 -7.42
N GLU A 346 2.59 -34.77 -8.05
CA GLU A 346 2.79 -34.45 -9.45
C GLU A 346 3.26 -33.00 -9.61
N LYS A 347 4.46 -32.86 -10.17
CA LYS A 347 5.04 -31.57 -10.51
C LYS A 347 4.37 -31.03 -11.77
N ARG A 348 3.77 -29.84 -11.67
CA ARG A 348 3.16 -29.15 -12.80
C ARG A 348 4.19 -28.75 -13.87
N THR A 349 3.71 -28.44 -15.07
CA THR A 349 4.55 -27.96 -16.18
C THR A 349 4.74 -26.45 -16.13
N GLY A 350 5.80 -25.95 -16.79
CA GLY A 350 6.02 -24.52 -16.95
C GLY A 350 6.50 -23.82 -15.67
N ASP A 351 6.21 -22.52 -15.57
CA ASP A 351 6.70 -21.66 -14.48
C ASP A 351 6.18 -22.10 -13.10
N ASP A 352 4.91 -22.53 -13.04
CA ASP A 352 4.29 -23.11 -11.84
C ASP A 352 5.12 -24.28 -11.28
N GLY A 353 5.60 -25.13 -12.19
CA GLY A 353 6.36 -26.32 -11.84
C GLY A 353 7.74 -26.05 -11.26
N GLN A 354 8.34 -24.87 -11.46
CA GLN A 354 9.74 -24.62 -11.13
C GLN A 354 10.01 -24.69 -9.61
N TYR A 355 9.05 -24.25 -8.81
CA TYR A 355 9.16 -24.15 -7.34
C TYR A 355 8.07 -24.94 -6.61
N GLY A 356 7.37 -25.81 -7.34
CA GLY A 356 6.30 -26.63 -6.79
C GLY A 356 6.80 -27.49 -5.63
N ASN A 357 6.07 -27.50 -4.51
CA ASN A 357 6.48 -28.17 -3.29
C ASN A 357 5.29 -28.59 -2.40
N LEU A 358 5.55 -29.52 -1.49
CA LEU A 358 4.72 -29.74 -0.31
C LEU A 358 5.33 -28.97 0.86
N ASN A 359 4.51 -28.26 1.62
CA ASN A 359 4.99 -27.60 2.82
C ASN A 359 4.01 -27.68 3.99
N VAL A 360 4.56 -27.50 5.18
CA VAL A 360 3.80 -27.40 6.43
C VAL A 360 4.38 -26.26 7.25
N THR A 361 3.52 -25.41 7.80
CA THR A 361 3.89 -24.32 8.71
C THR A 361 3.25 -24.56 10.06
N LEU A 362 4.05 -24.55 11.13
CA LEU A 362 3.57 -24.88 12.47
C LEU A 362 3.32 -23.66 13.34
N PRO A 363 2.48 -23.80 14.39
CA PRO A 363 2.29 -22.76 15.40
C PRO A 363 3.44 -22.68 16.41
N TYR A 364 4.53 -23.43 16.21
CA TYR A 364 5.74 -23.46 17.04
C TYR A 364 7.00 -23.54 16.18
N ARG A 365 8.13 -23.08 16.72
CA ARG A 365 9.46 -23.23 16.11
C ARG A 365 10.08 -24.57 16.54
N PHE A 366 10.87 -25.17 15.67
CA PHE A 366 11.53 -26.46 15.91
C PHE A 366 12.70 -26.31 16.87
N ASN A 367 12.71 -27.11 17.93
CA ASN A 367 13.86 -27.31 18.79
C ASN A 367 14.80 -28.36 18.19
N LEU A 368 15.77 -27.91 17.39
CA LEU A 368 16.71 -28.79 16.70
C LEU A 368 17.79 -29.40 17.60
N ALA A 369 17.90 -28.96 18.85
CA ALA A 369 18.78 -29.57 19.82
C ALA A 369 18.30 -30.96 20.27
N THR A 370 16.98 -31.21 20.19
CA THR A 370 16.37 -32.49 20.59
C THR A 370 15.90 -33.34 19.41
N THR A 371 15.41 -32.70 18.35
CA THR A 371 14.82 -33.36 17.17
C THR A 371 15.32 -32.67 15.91
N ASN A 372 16.16 -33.35 15.12
CA ASN A 372 16.84 -32.75 13.97
C ASN A 372 16.93 -33.67 12.74
N LYS A 373 16.18 -34.77 12.71
CA LYS A 373 16.20 -35.70 11.58
C LYS A 373 14.83 -35.79 10.95
N ILE A 374 14.80 -35.57 9.64
CA ILE A 374 13.62 -35.85 8.82
C ILE A 374 13.88 -37.12 8.03
N ARG A 375 12.90 -38.04 8.04
CA ARG A 375 12.90 -39.25 7.23
C ARG A 375 11.67 -39.28 6.35
N LEU A 376 11.81 -39.84 5.17
CA LEU A 376 10.69 -40.21 4.32
C LEU A 376 11.14 -41.29 3.34
N LYS A 377 10.19 -42.08 2.88
CA LYS A 377 10.36 -42.96 1.74
C LYS A 377 9.91 -42.23 0.49
N VAL A 378 10.64 -42.42 -0.60
CA VAL A 378 10.28 -41.87 -1.92
C VAL A 378 10.35 -42.94 -2.99
N PHE A 379 9.53 -42.78 -4.03
CA PHE A 379 9.57 -43.60 -5.23
C PHE A 379 9.65 -42.70 -6.46
N PHE A 380 10.67 -42.92 -7.28
CA PHE A 380 10.93 -42.18 -8.51
C PHE A 380 10.73 -43.12 -9.71
N PRO A 381 9.61 -42.99 -10.45
CA PRO A 381 9.40 -43.71 -11.70
C PRO A 381 10.48 -43.36 -12.73
N SER A 382 11.02 -44.37 -13.41
CA SER A 382 12.02 -44.16 -14.47
C SER A 382 11.46 -43.50 -15.73
N GLY A 383 10.14 -43.34 -15.82
CA GLY A 383 9.46 -42.63 -16.91
C GLY A 383 9.56 -41.10 -16.84
N ASN A 384 9.98 -40.55 -15.70
CA ASN A 384 10.24 -39.12 -15.57
C ASN A 384 11.48 -38.69 -16.37
N ASP A 385 11.45 -37.49 -16.95
CA ASP A 385 12.58 -36.93 -17.71
C ASP A 385 13.57 -36.20 -16.79
N PHE A 386 14.68 -36.86 -16.49
CA PHE A 386 15.82 -36.30 -15.74
C PHE A 386 16.98 -35.84 -16.64
N THR A 387 16.77 -35.67 -17.95
CA THR A 387 17.84 -35.17 -18.84
C THR A 387 18.11 -33.69 -18.68
N LYS A 388 17.12 -32.95 -18.15
CA LYS A 388 17.15 -31.50 -17.92
C LYS A 388 17.03 -31.13 -16.45
N THR A 389 16.90 -32.10 -15.55
CA THR A 389 16.78 -31.89 -14.12
C THR A 389 17.40 -33.06 -13.36
N ALA A 390 18.02 -32.79 -12.21
CA ALA A 390 18.53 -33.84 -11.36
C ALA A 390 17.38 -34.55 -10.63
N ALA A 391 17.43 -35.87 -10.55
CA ALA A 391 16.50 -36.65 -9.73
C ALA A 391 16.81 -36.44 -8.24
N THR A 392 16.31 -35.35 -7.66
CA THR A 392 16.60 -34.99 -6.27
C THR A 392 15.36 -34.89 -5.40
N VAL A 393 15.58 -35.08 -4.10
CA VAL A 393 14.66 -34.75 -3.02
C VAL A 393 15.32 -33.65 -2.20
N SER A 394 14.65 -32.51 -2.06
CA SER A 394 15.08 -31.43 -1.19
C SER A 394 14.13 -31.33 0.01
N VAL A 395 14.72 -31.16 1.20
CA VAL A 395 14.00 -30.80 2.43
C VAL A 395 14.61 -29.51 2.95
N LYS A 396 13.75 -28.50 3.16
CA LYS A 396 14.14 -27.16 3.62
C LYS A 396 13.43 -26.82 4.91
N LEU A 397 14.16 -26.20 5.85
CA LEU A 397 13.59 -25.57 7.04
C LEU A 397 13.58 -24.05 6.85
N GLN A 398 12.45 -23.39 7.08
CA GLN A 398 12.24 -21.96 6.82
C GLN A 398 11.56 -21.25 8.01
N ASN A 399 11.78 -19.94 8.12
CA ASN A 399 11.08 -19.07 9.08
C ASN A 399 9.87 -18.42 8.40
N SER A 400 8.67 -18.90 8.73
CA SER A 400 7.41 -18.44 8.15
C SER A 400 7.04 -17.01 8.53
N LEU A 401 7.69 -16.41 9.54
CA LEU A 401 7.43 -15.02 9.93
C LEU A 401 7.86 -14.00 8.86
N LEU A 402 8.65 -14.42 7.86
CA LEU A 402 8.96 -13.60 6.68
C LEU A 402 7.89 -13.70 5.57
N GLY A 403 6.81 -14.44 5.78
CA GLY A 403 5.73 -14.60 4.79
C GLY A 403 6.25 -15.21 3.48
N GLY A 404 5.94 -14.58 2.34
CA GLY A 404 6.42 -15.01 1.02
C GLY A 404 7.95 -15.00 0.87
N ASN A 405 8.68 -14.33 1.77
CA ASN A 405 10.13 -14.29 1.80
C ASN A 405 10.76 -15.33 2.73
N ALA A 406 9.99 -16.31 3.24
CA ALA A 406 10.50 -17.36 4.15
C ALA A 406 11.72 -18.12 3.59
N TRP A 407 11.80 -18.26 2.26
CA TRP A 407 12.92 -18.89 1.55
C TRP A 407 14.27 -18.22 1.82
N GLN A 408 14.31 -16.92 2.17
CA GLN A 408 15.56 -16.21 2.46
C GLN A 408 16.29 -16.71 3.71
N THR A 409 15.59 -17.43 4.60
CA THR A 409 16.16 -17.96 5.85
C THR A 409 16.55 -19.44 5.75
N GLN A 410 16.34 -20.07 4.59
CA GLN A 410 16.27 -21.52 4.52
C GLN A 410 17.59 -22.22 4.81
N THR A 411 17.51 -23.32 5.56
CA THR A 411 18.54 -24.37 5.51
C THR A 411 18.02 -25.52 4.68
N GLU A 412 18.76 -25.92 3.66
CA GLU A 412 18.38 -26.94 2.69
C GLU A 412 19.33 -28.15 2.76
N ILE A 413 18.76 -29.34 2.70
CA ILE A 413 19.50 -30.58 2.44
C ILE A 413 18.92 -31.25 1.20
N VAL A 414 19.77 -31.51 0.22
CA VAL A 414 19.41 -32.18 -1.04
C VAL A 414 19.99 -33.58 -1.09
N LYS A 415 19.18 -34.56 -1.50
CA LYS A 415 19.61 -35.94 -1.76
C LYS A 415 19.31 -36.29 -3.22
N THR A 416 20.27 -36.95 -3.88
CA THR A 416 20.11 -37.43 -5.25
C THR A 416 19.68 -38.90 -5.27
N ILE A 417 18.71 -39.21 -6.12
CA ILE A 417 18.30 -40.58 -6.44
C ILE A 417 19.12 -41.03 -7.64
N SER A 418 19.89 -42.10 -7.47
CA SER A 418 20.67 -42.69 -8.57
C SER A 418 19.76 -43.46 -9.54
N VAL A 419 20.22 -43.63 -10.77
CA VAL A 419 19.47 -44.38 -11.81
C VAL A 419 19.14 -45.80 -11.36
N ALA A 420 20.01 -46.45 -10.57
CA ALA A 420 19.79 -47.79 -10.04
C ALA A 420 18.66 -47.86 -8.99
N GLN A 421 18.25 -46.73 -8.43
CA GLN A 421 17.19 -46.62 -7.44
C GLN A 421 15.83 -46.26 -8.06
N TYR A 422 15.78 -45.96 -9.36
CA TYR A 422 14.50 -45.74 -10.03
C TYR A 422 13.63 -46.99 -9.98
N ASN A 423 12.31 -46.78 -9.94
CA ASN A 423 11.30 -47.83 -9.76
C ASN A 423 11.46 -48.68 -8.48
N THR A 424 12.16 -48.16 -7.48
CA THR A 424 12.26 -48.76 -6.15
C THR A 424 11.93 -47.74 -5.08
N TRP A 425 11.46 -48.21 -3.92
CA TRP A 425 11.32 -47.36 -2.74
C TRP A 425 12.68 -47.13 -2.09
N VAL A 426 12.97 -45.86 -1.80
CA VAL A 426 14.20 -45.44 -1.13
C VAL A 426 13.82 -44.71 0.15
N GLN A 427 14.34 -45.16 1.31
CA GLN A 427 14.26 -44.40 2.54
C GLN A 427 15.41 -43.39 2.61
N LEU A 428 15.06 -42.12 2.79
CA LEU A 428 16.00 -41.02 2.92
C LEU A 428 16.00 -40.49 4.35
N GLU A 429 17.16 -40.01 4.80
CA GLU A 429 17.33 -39.27 6.05
C GLU A 429 18.04 -37.94 5.77
N PHE A 430 17.47 -36.86 6.28
CA PHE A 430 17.95 -35.49 6.21
C PHE A 430 18.34 -35.06 7.63
N ASP A 431 19.66 -34.94 7.86
CA ASP A 431 20.23 -34.69 9.18
C ASP A 431 20.61 -33.22 9.35
N PHE A 432 19.83 -32.51 10.17
CA PHE A 432 20.02 -31.10 10.50
C PHE A 432 20.83 -30.89 11.78
N ALA A 433 21.53 -31.92 12.32
CA ALA A 433 22.31 -31.76 13.56
C ALA A 433 23.38 -30.65 13.48
N GLY A 434 23.89 -30.35 12.28
CA GLY A 434 24.83 -29.25 12.03
C GLY A 434 24.26 -27.84 12.28
N ILE A 435 22.95 -27.71 12.43
CA ILE A 435 22.24 -26.46 12.77
C ILE A 435 21.40 -26.60 14.04
N SER A 436 21.82 -27.48 14.96
CA SER A 436 21.06 -27.80 16.18
C SER A 436 20.85 -26.61 17.15
N ASP A 437 21.63 -25.54 16.99
CA ASP A 437 21.51 -24.27 17.72
C ASP A 437 20.50 -23.29 17.09
N GLN A 438 20.06 -23.55 15.85
CA GLN A 438 19.07 -22.71 15.17
C GLN A 438 17.69 -22.83 15.81
N THR A 439 17.04 -21.69 16.00
CA THR A 439 15.69 -21.59 16.59
C THR A 439 14.70 -20.84 15.70
N LEU A 440 15.07 -20.54 14.46
CA LEU A 440 14.28 -19.69 13.56
C LEU A 440 13.15 -20.44 12.84
N TYR A 441 13.27 -21.76 12.72
CA TYR A 441 12.50 -22.54 11.77
C TYR A 441 11.19 -23.04 12.36
N ASP A 442 10.11 -22.91 11.58
CA ASP A 442 8.76 -23.38 11.90
C ASP A 442 8.01 -23.90 10.66
N LYS A 443 8.63 -23.79 9.48
CA LYS A 443 8.11 -24.29 8.21
C LYS A 443 9.06 -25.35 7.65
N ILE A 444 8.49 -26.43 7.13
CA ILE A 444 9.19 -27.48 6.38
C ILE A 444 8.69 -27.43 4.94
N VAL A 445 9.60 -27.54 3.99
CA VAL A 445 9.31 -27.66 2.56
C VAL A 445 9.95 -28.94 2.05
N VAL A 446 9.18 -29.76 1.34
CA VAL A 446 9.60 -31.00 0.68
C VAL A 446 9.37 -30.84 -0.81
N GLN A 447 10.44 -31.03 -1.60
CA GLN A 447 10.40 -30.84 -3.06
C GLN A 447 11.01 -32.06 -3.75
N LEU A 448 10.25 -32.64 -4.70
CA LEU A 448 10.65 -33.82 -5.46
C LEU A 448 10.86 -33.47 -6.94
N GLY A 449 11.93 -34.01 -7.53
CA GLY A 449 12.20 -33.90 -8.96
C GLY A 449 13.11 -32.76 -9.40
N GLY A 450 13.76 -32.08 -8.46
CA GLY A 450 14.61 -30.91 -8.73
C GLY A 450 13.87 -29.58 -8.69
N GLU A 451 14.62 -28.50 -8.45
CA GLU A 451 14.11 -27.11 -8.37
C GLU A 451 14.60 -26.28 -9.57
N GLY A 452 13.83 -25.26 -9.95
CA GLY A 452 14.26 -24.24 -10.91
C GLY A 452 14.16 -24.68 -12.38
N HIS A 453 13.33 -25.67 -12.69
CA HIS A 453 13.12 -26.14 -14.06
C HIS A 453 11.63 -26.46 -14.34
N PRO A 454 11.16 -26.34 -15.59
CA PRO A 454 9.74 -26.47 -15.93
C PRO A 454 9.27 -27.91 -16.22
N ASN A 455 10.16 -28.90 -16.15
CA ASN A 455 9.83 -30.29 -16.52
C ASN A 455 8.88 -30.92 -15.49
N PRO A 456 7.81 -31.61 -15.93
CA PRO A 456 6.89 -32.31 -15.04
C PRO A 456 7.51 -33.62 -14.53
N GLY A 457 6.85 -34.22 -13.55
CA GLY A 457 7.21 -35.54 -13.05
C GLY A 457 6.23 -36.04 -12.01
N ILE A 458 6.06 -37.36 -11.97
CA ILE A 458 5.23 -38.05 -10.98
C ILE A 458 6.14 -38.70 -9.95
N PHE A 459 5.85 -38.49 -8.68
CA PHE A 459 6.62 -39.02 -7.56
C PHE A 459 5.65 -39.53 -6.50
N TYR A 460 6.15 -40.41 -5.64
CA TYR A 460 5.41 -40.85 -4.47
C TYR A 460 6.27 -40.70 -3.24
N LEU A 461 5.64 -40.37 -2.12
CA LEU A 461 6.27 -40.30 -0.81
C LEU A 461 5.44 -41.06 0.22
N ASP A 462 6.10 -41.60 1.22
CA ASP A 462 5.47 -42.33 2.31
C ASP A 462 6.30 -42.24 3.60
N ASP A 463 5.71 -42.60 4.73
CA ASP A 463 6.35 -42.66 6.05
C ASP A 463 7.18 -41.40 6.36
N PHE A 464 6.59 -40.21 6.18
CA PHE A 464 7.24 -38.96 6.56
C PHE A 464 7.32 -38.88 8.08
N GLU A 465 8.50 -38.59 8.62
CA GLU A 465 8.72 -38.36 10.04
C GLU A 465 9.69 -37.22 10.28
N PHE A 466 9.40 -36.35 11.25
CA PHE A 466 10.34 -35.41 11.85
C PHE A 466 10.40 -35.67 13.35
N LYS A 467 11.47 -36.34 13.80
CA LYS A 467 11.65 -36.83 15.18
C LYS A 467 13.07 -36.66 15.68
#